data_AF-A0A411LMI7-F1
#
_entry.id   AF-A0A411LMI7-F1
#
_cell.length_a   1.000
_cell.length_b   1.000
_cell.length_c   1.000
_cell.angle_alpha   90.00
_cell.angle_beta   90.00
_cell.angle_gamma   90.00
#
_symmetry.space_group_name_H-M   'P 1'
#
loop_
_entity.id
_entity.type
_entity.pdbx_description
1 polymer ?
#
loop_
_entity_poly.entity_id
_entity_poly.type
_entity_poly.pdbx_seq_one_letter_code
_entity_poly.pdbx_strand_id
1 'polypeptide(L)'
;MRLALLLGLTVALAGCGQASDQPKETPKASPTPFVTGGWATIFGNAPETVSLLDRMGFRMTGYAPVQGQYRAIAQATPMADPAVTPINMGNLMVEGDAKQLKELRFSLDLVNLDTSPFAKTQFIRWVTKPMDQLGLDGKDAVSAAIQTESATTGHLTGADYRVTRDKIDGGRRLVVTFTRPEAMSGSTEPRKQ
;
A
#
# COMPACT_ATOMS: atom_id res chain seq x y z
N MET A 1 -2.22 -69.02 43.16
CA MET A 1 -2.55 -67.57 43.13
C MET A 1 -2.39 -67.05 44.54
N ARG A 2 -1.50 -66.06 44.74
CA ARG A 2 -1.00 -65.64 46.06
C ARG A 2 -1.97 -64.69 46.78
N LEU A 3 -2.16 -64.97 48.07
CA LEU A 3 -2.48 -64.09 49.20
C LEU A 3 -1.87 -62.68 49.06
N ALA A 4 -2.26 -61.61 49.76
CA ALA A 4 -3.36 -61.19 50.65
C ALA A 4 -2.82 -59.93 51.38
N LEU A 5 -3.69 -59.20 52.11
CA LEU A 5 -3.36 -58.20 53.16
C LEU A 5 -2.67 -56.89 52.67
N LEU A 6 -2.81 -55.71 53.27
CA LEU A 6 -3.73 -55.07 54.23
C LEU A 6 -3.34 -53.56 54.24
N LEU A 7 -4.05 -52.76 55.04
CA LEU A 7 -3.92 -51.32 55.30
C LEU A 7 -2.50 -50.73 55.49
N GLY A 8 -2.37 -49.43 55.22
CA GLY A 8 -1.37 -48.52 55.84
C GLY A 8 -1.38 -47.13 55.18
N LEU A 9 -2.06 -46.14 55.74
CA LEU A 9 -1.54 -45.06 56.61
C LEU A 9 -0.51 -44.10 55.97
N THR A 10 -0.91 -42.83 55.98
CA THR A 10 -0.25 -41.57 55.60
C THR A 10 1.22 -41.40 56.00
N VAL A 11 2.02 -40.78 55.11
CA VAL A 11 3.04 -39.77 55.47
C VAL A 11 3.20 -38.76 54.31
N ALA A 12 2.84 -37.51 54.57
CA ALA A 12 3.38 -36.36 53.84
C ALA A 12 4.80 -36.10 54.34
N LEU A 13 5.79 -35.94 53.45
CA LEU A 13 6.97 -35.10 53.70
C LEU A 13 7.81 -34.91 52.42
N ALA A 14 8.33 -33.70 52.26
CA ALA A 14 9.42 -33.27 51.39
C ALA A 14 9.16 -33.19 49.86
N GLY A 15 8.41 -32.16 49.46
CA GLY A 15 8.61 -31.56 48.14
C GLY A 15 9.94 -30.82 48.10
N CYS A 16 11.00 -31.54 47.69
CA CYS A 16 12.23 -30.95 47.20
C CYS A 16 11.95 -30.14 45.94
N GLY A 17 12.57 -28.97 45.86
CA GLY A 17 12.25 -27.95 44.88
C GLY A 17 12.30 -28.44 43.43
N GLN A 18 11.34 -27.96 42.65
CA GLN A 18 11.53 -27.80 41.23
C GLN A 18 10.91 -26.47 40.84
N ALA A 19 11.79 -25.56 40.43
CA ALA A 19 11.42 -24.28 39.88
C ALA A 19 10.40 -24.51 38.76
N SER A 20 9.25 -23.86 38.87
CA SER A 20 8.26 -23.83 37.81
C SER A 20 8.92 -23.23 36.57
N ASP A 21 9.06 -24.05 35.51
CA ASP A 21 9.31 -23.58 34.16
C ASP A 21 8.14 -22.68 33.76
N GLN A 22 8.29 -21.37 34.02
CA GLN A 22 7.48 -20.38 33.34
C GLN A 22 7.87 -20.43 31.86
N PRO A 23 6.90 -20.57 30.94
CA PRO A 23 7.16 -20.37 29.53
C PRO A 23 7.76 -18.98 29.37
N LYS A 24 9.00 -18.90 28.86
CA LYS A 24 9.57 -17.63 28.39
C LYS A 24 8.56 -17.02 27.43
N GLU A 25 7.89 -15.95 27.86
CA GLU A 25 7.17 -15.06 26.96
C GLU A 25 8.18 -14.63 25.90
N THR A 26 8.08 -15.21 24.71
CA THR A 26 8.73 -14.65 23.53
C THR A 26 8.25 -13.21 23.44
N PRO A 27 9.14 -12.21 23.48
CA PRO A 27 8.71 -10.82 23.40
C PRO A 27 7.84 -10.68 22.16
N LYS A 28 6.55 -10.35 22.35
CA LYS A 28 5.72 -9.87 21.24
C LYS A 28 6.51 -8.73 20.64
N ALA A 29 6.94 -8.90 19.39
CA ALA A 29 7.63 -7.86 18.66
C ALA A 29 6.77 -6.60 18.77
N SER A 30 7.26 -5.62 19.53
CA SER A 30 6.71 -4.28 19.51
C SER A 30 6.71 -3.84 18.05
N PRO A 31 5.59 -3.35 17.49
CA PRO A 31 5.59 -2.86 16.12
C PRO A 31 6.69 -1.80 16.04
N THR A 32 7.71 -2.10 15.27
CA THR A 32 8.78 -1.15 14.97
C THR A 32 8.10 0.08 14.40
N PRO A 33 8.34 1.29 14.96
CA PRO A 33 7.87 2.50 14.32
C PRO A 33 8.42 2.50 12.89
N PHE A 34 7.53 2.66 11.91
CA PHE A 34 7.89 2.68 10.49
C PHE A 34 9.05 3.64 10.28
N VAL A 35 10.20 3.10 9.88
CA VAL A 35 11.42 3.87 9.61
C VAL A 35 11.12 4.80 8.43
N THR A 36 11.20 6.10 8.70
CA THR A 36 11.21 7.27 7.78
C THR A 36 10.61 6.98 6.39
N GLY A 37 9.30 7.22 6.32
CA GLY A 37 8.47 7.12 5.13
C GLY A 37 8.90 8.08 4.03
N GLY A 38 8.76 7.62 2.80
CA GLY A 38 9.14 8.35 1.61
C GLY A 38 8.97 7.47 0.38
N TRP A 39 8.92 8.10 -0.79
CA TRP A 39 8.66 7.38 -2.03
C TRP A 39 9.69 6.29 -2.34
N ALA A 40 10.96 6.50 -1.98
CA ALA A 40 12.00 5.48 -2.15
C ALA A 40 11.68 4.17 -1.39
N THR A 41 11.09 4.26 -0.19
CA THR A 41 10.66 3.09 0.58
C THR A 41 9.48 2.39 -0.10
N ILE A 42 8.50 3.16 -0.56
CA ILE A 42 7.33 2.65 -1.29
C ILE A 42 7.75 1.88 -2.54
N PHE A 43 8.68 2.44 -3.32
CA PHE A 43 9.19 1.80 -4.52
C PHE A 43 10.23 0.70 -4.25
N GLY A 44 10.84 0.67 -3.06
CA GLY A 44 11.90 -0.25 -2.71
C GLY A 44 11.46 -1.66 -2.32
N ASN A 45 10.20 -1.85 -1.91
CA ASN A 45 9.68 -3.16 -1.47
C ASN A 45 8.24 -3.38 -1.96
N ALA A 46 8.10 -4.04 -3.11
CA ALA A 46 6.82 -4.25 -3.78
C ALA A 46 5.82 -5.11 -2.98
N PRO A 47 6.18 -6.31 -2.47
CA PRO A 47 5.24 -7.11 -1.70
C PRO A 47 4.75 -6.41 -0.42
N GLU A 48 5.64 -5.72 0.29
CA GLU A 48 5.26 -4.98 1.51
C GLU A 48 4.36 -3.80 1.18
N THR A 49 4.67 -3.02 0.14
CA THR A 49 3.84 -1.89 -0.29
C THR A 49 2.44 -2.34 -0.70
N VAL A 50 2.31 -3.45 -1.45
CA VAL A 50 0.99 -4.00 -1.82
C VAL A 50 0.23 -4.45 -0.57
N SER A 51 0.91 -5.12 0.37
CA SER A 51 0.31 -5.55 1.65
C SER A 51 -0.13 -4.37 2.52
N LEU A 52 0.62 -3.26 2.47
CA LEU A 52 0.28 -2.03 3.16
C LEU A 52 -0.94 -1.35 2.54
N LEU A 53 -0.99 -1.22 1.21
CA LEU A 53 -2.16 -0.70 0.49
C LEU A 53 -3.41 -1.55 0.76
N ASP A 54 -3.27 -2.87 0.82
CA ASP A 54 -4.38 -3.75 1.18
C ASP A 54 -4.90 -3.49 2.61
N ARG A 55 -4.00 -3.38 3.60
CA ARG A 55 -4.33 -3.00 4.98
C ARG A 55 -4.95 -1.62 5.10
N MET A 56 -4.64 -0.71 4.17
CA MET A 56 -5.30 0.59 4.06
C MET A 56 -6.71 0.50 3.45
N GLY A 57 -7.20 -0.68 3.09
CA GLY A 57 -8.55 -0.90 2.59
C GLY A 57 -8.71 -0.67 1.08
N PHE A 58 -7.61 -0.64 0.32
CA PHE A 58 -7.68 -0.61 -1.15
C PHE A 58 -8.15 -1.95 -1.73
N ARG A 59 -8.13 -3.05 -0.95
CA ARG A 59 -8.55 -4.40 -1.38
C ARG A 59 -7.78 -4.83 -2.62
N MET A 60 -6.48 -5.01 -2.43
CA MET A 60 -5.54 -5.33 -3.51
C MET A 60 -5.66 -6.82 -3.88
N THR A 61 -5.54 -7.15 -5.16
CA THR A 61 -5.24 -8.52 -5.56
C THR A 61 -3.83 -8.92 -5.10
N GLY A 62 -3.53 -10.22 -5.12
CA GLY A 62 -2.16 -10.69 -4.95
C GLY A 62 -1.21 -10.06 -5.97
N TYR A 63 0.00 -9.72 -5.52
CA TYR A 63 1.06 -9.22 -6.39
C TYR A 63 1.74 -10.39 -7.10
N ALA A 64 1.45 -10.54 -8.40
CA ALA A 64 1.79 -11.73 -9.15
C ALA A 64 2.30 -11.40 -10.57
N PRO A 65 3.06 -12.30 -11.21
CA PRO A 65 3.54 -12.09 -12.58
C PRO A 65 2.38 -12.09 -13.59
N VAL A 66 2.31 -11.03 -14.39
CA VAL A 66 1.38 -10.82 -15.50
C VAL A 66 2.18 -10.28 -16.68
N GLN A 67 2.24 -11.03 -17.79
CA GLN A 67 2.92 -10.59 -19.03
C GLN A 67 4.39 -10.15 -18.82
N GLY A 68 5.12 -10.80 -17.90
CA GLY A 68 6.53 -10.50 -17.65
C GLY A 68 6.80 -9.32 -16.70
N GLN A 69 5.78 -8.73 -16.09
CA GLN A 69 5.90 -7.79 -14.96
C GLN A 69 5.13 -8.34 -13.76
N TYR A 70 5.44 -7.91 -12.55
CA TYR A 70 4.60 -8.18 -11.39
C TYR A 70 3.56 -7.08 -11.24
N ARG A 71 2.31 -7.45 -10.97
CA ARG A 71 1.19 -6.51 -10.88
C ARG A 71 0.23 -6.88 -9.76
N ALA A 72 -0.33 -5.87 -9.12
CA ALA A 72 -1.51 -5.95 -8.26
C ALA A 72 -2.50 -4.85 -8.64
N ILE A 73 -3.80 -5.14 -8.53
CA ILE A 73 -4.89 -4.22 -8.89
C ILE A 73 -5.84 -4.13 -7.69
N ALA A 74 -6.28 -2.94 -7.35
CA ALA A 74 -7.31 -2.73 -6.33
C ALA A 74 -8.71 -3.05 -6.87
N GLN A 75 -9.64 -3.44 -6.00
CA GLN A 75 -11.05 -3.47 -6.37
C GLN A 75 -11.51 -2.07 -6.80
N ALA A 76 -12.10 -1.98 -8.00
CA ALA A 76 -12.68 -0.73 -8.49
C ALA A 76 -13.69 -0.19 -7.48
N THR A 77 -13.57 1.10 -7.14
CA THR A 77 -14.33 1.71 -6.05
C THR A 77 -15.17 2.88 -6.59
N PRO A 78 -16.49 2.92 -6.34
CA PRO A 78 -17.32 4.08 -6.67
C PRO A 78 -16.81 5.34 -5.98
N MET A 79 -16.67 6.43 -6.72
CA MET A 79 -16.23 7.74 -6.19
C MET A 79 -17.41 8.70 -5.98
N ALA A 80 -18.63 8.24 -6.24
CA ALA A 80 -19.88 8.95 -5.98
C ALA A 80 -20.93 7.96 -5.45
N ASP A 81 -22.16 8.43 -5.23
CA ASP A 81 -23.29 7.58 -4.87
C ASP A 81 -23.47 6.47 -5.93
N PRO A 82 -23.32 5.18 -5.57
CA PRO A 82 -23.43 4.07 -6.52
C PRO A 82 -24.86 3.87 -7.04
N ALA A 83 -25.88 4.51 -6.45
CA ALA A 83 -27.25 4.49 -6.97
C ALA A 83 -27.45 5.36 -8.22
N VAL A 84 -26.52 6.28 -8.50
CA VAL A 84 -26.61 7.20 -9.66
C VAL A 84 -25.81 6.64 -10.83
N THR A 85 -26.51 6.26 -11.91
CA THR A 85 -25.90 5.71 -13.12
C THR A 85 -25.74 6.76 -14.24
N PRO A 86 -24.64 6.77 -15.00
CA PRO A 86 -23.46 5.89 -14.85
C PRO A 86 -22.62 6.28 -13.62
N ILE A 87 -21.83 5.33 -13.10
CA ILE A 87 -21.06 5.52 -11.86
C ILE A 87 -19.63 5.95 -12.19
N ASN A 88 -19.14 6.99 -11.52
CA ASN A 88 -17.73 7.37 -11.59
C ASN A 88 -16.87 6.41 -10.76
N MET A 89 -15.88 5.77 -11.38
CA MET A 89 -15.11 4.68 -10.77
C MET A 89 -13.64 5.05 -10.58
N GLY A 90 -13.11 4.83 -9.38
CA GLY A 90 -11.69 4.91 -9.08
C GLY A 90 -11.03 3.54 -9.20
N ASN A 91 -9.82 3.50 -9.78
CA ASN A 91 -9.01 2.30 -9.96
C ASN A 91 -7.58 2.56 -9.50
N LEU A 92 -6.92 1.51 -8.98
CA LEU A 92 -5.53 1.56 -8.56
C LEU A 92 -4.81 0.33 -9.11
N MET A 93 -3.65 0.55 -9.72
CA MET A 93 -2.74 -0.47 -10.20
C MET A 93 -1.35 -0.21 -9.62
N VAL A 94 -0.69 -1.28 -9.24
CA VAL A 94 0.70 -1.30 -8.79
C VAL A 94 1.46 -2.22 -9.73
N GLU A 95 2.60 -1.79 -10.26
CA GLU A 95 3.42 -2.57 -11.19
C GLU A 95 4.92 -2.44 -10.88
N GLY A 96 5.67 -3.51 -11.13
CA GLY A 96 7.12 -3.54 -11.03
C GLY A 96 7.69 -4.93 -11.30
N ASP A 97 8.76 -5.26 -10.59
CA ASP A 97 9.33 -6.60 -10.55
C ASP A 97 8.98 -7.31 -9.23
N ALA A 98 9.53 -8.51 -9.01
CA ALA A 98 9.26 -9.31 -7.82
C ALA A 98 9.62 -8.63 -6.47
N LYS A 99 10.54 -7.66 -6.51
CA LYS A 99 11.11 -6.99 -5.33
C LYS A 99 10.75 -5.52 -5.26
N GLN A 100 10.73 -4.82 -6.39
CA GLN A 100 10.65 -3.36 -6.45
C GLN A 100 9.47 -2.92 -7.30
N LEU A 101 8.83 -1.82 -6.89
CA LEU A 101 7.83 -1.18 -7.73
C LEU A 101 8.52 -0.29 -8.73
N LYS A 102 7.90 -0.22 -9.90
CA LYS A 102 8.20 0.74 -10.94
C LYS A 102 7.15 1.84 -10.95
N GLU A 103 5.88 1.48 -10.76
CA GLU A 103 4.75 2.38 -10.97
C GLU A 103 3.62 2.15 -9.95
N LEU A 104 3.03 3.25 -9.51
CA LEU A 104 1.77 3.30 -8.77
C LEU A 104 0.81 4.21 -9.55
N ARG A 105 -0.29 3.65 -10.07
CA ARG A 105 -1.23 4.36 -10.95
C ARG A 105 -2.63 4.36 -10.37
N PHE A 106 -3.12 5.53 -10.04
CA PHE A 106 -4.52 5.78 -9.73
C PHE A 106 -5.23 6.31 -10.98
N SER A 107 -6.46 5.89 -11.22
CA SER A 107 -7.30 6.51 -12.26
C SER A 107 -8.73 6.73 -11.78
N LEU A 108 -9.37 7.75 -12.35
CA LEU A 108 -10.77 8.07 -12.15
C LEU A 108 -11.47 8.14 -13.50
N ASP A 109 -12.48 7.29 -13.68
CA ASP A 109 -13.38 7.33 -14.83
C ASP A 109 -14.54 8.28 -14.51
N LEU A 110 -14.55 9.42 -15.18
CA LEU A 110 -15.61 10.42 -15.11
C LEU A 110 -16.56 10.23 -16.30
N VAL A 111 -17.54 9.34 -16.10
CA VAL A 111 -18.60 9.02 -17.07
C VAL A 111 -19.94 9.69 -16.72
N ASN A 112 -20.09 10.17 -15.49
CA ASN A 112 -21.21 10.99 -15.05
C ASN A 112 -20.70 12.38 -14.65
N LEU A 113 -21.05 13.37 -15.46
CA LEU A 113 -20.51 14.71 -15.33
C LEU A 113 -21.17 15.52 -14.21
N ASP A 114 -22.43 15.20 -13.87
CA ASP A 114 -23.19 15.89 -12.82
C ASP A 114 -22.59 15.60 -11.44
N THR A 115 -22.10 14.38 -11.23
CA THR A 115 -21.44 13.97 -9.98
C THR A 115 -19.92 14.13 -10.01
N SER A 116 -19.35 14.64 -11.12
CA SER A 116 -17.90 14.77 -11.31
C SER A 116 -17.19 15.61 -10.23
N PRO A 117 -17.70 16.77 -9.79
CA PRO A 117 -17.03 17.55 -8.73
C PRO A 117 -16.86 16.78 -7.42
N PHE A 118 -17.91 16.05 -7.01
CA PHE A 118 -17.86 15.19 -5.83
C PHE A 118 -16.91 14.01 -6.04
N ALA A 119 -16.97 13.34 -7.19
CA ALA A 119 -16.11 12.23 -7.52
C ALA A 119 -14.62 12.62 -7.51
N LYS A 120 -14.27 13.81 -8.00
CA LYS A 120 -12.90 14.34 -7.90
C LYS A 120 -12.46 14.54 -6.45
N THR A 121 -13.34 15.05 -5.60
CA THR A 121 -13.02 15.23 -4.16
C THR A 121 -12.78 13.89 -3.47
N GLN A 122 -13.60 12.87 -3.76
CA GLN A 122 -13.37 11.52 -3.21
C GLN A 122 -12.11 10.89 -3.77
N PHE A 123 -11.85 11.05 -5.07
CA PHE A 123 -10.64 10.55 -5.70
C PHE A 123 -9.37 11.21 -5.15
N ILE A 124 -9.38 12.52 -4.89
CA ILE A 124 -8.28 13.22 -4.20
C ILE A 124 -8.02 12.55 -2.85
N ARG A 125 -9.04 12.37 -2.01
CA ARG A 125 -8.89 11.71 -0.70
C ARG A 125 -8.34 10.29 -0.84
N TRP A 126 -8.76 9.58 -1.88
CA TRP A 126 -8.33 8.22 -2.16
C TRP A 126 -6.85 8.16 -2.56
N VAL A 127 -6.39 9.06 -3.44
CA VAL A 127 -4.98 9.19 -3.86
C VAL A 127 -4.09 9.67 -2.72
N THR A 128 -4.55 10.65 -1.92
CA THR A 128 -3.73 11.25 -0.86
C THR A 128 -3.72 10.44 0.43
N LYS A 129 -4.63 9.47 0.61
CA LYS A 129 -4.65 8.59 1.79
C LYS A 129 -3.29 7.94 2.09
N PRO A 130 -2.63 7.22 1.16
CA PRO A 130 -1.30 6.66 1.43
C PRO A 130 -0.25 7.75 1.67
N MET A 131 -0.40 8.92 1.06
CA MET A 131 0.52 10.04 1.25
C MET A 131 0.43 10.59 2.68
N ASP A 132 -0.79 10.78 3.18
CA ASP A 132 -1.06 11.24 4.54
C ASP A 132 -0.62 10.22 5.59
N GLN A 133 -0.87 8.93 5.34
CA GLN A 133 -0.56 7.87 6.31
C GLN A 133 0.93 7.51 6.36
N LEU A 134 1.70 7.78 5.30
CA LEU A 134 3.10 7.38 5.16
C LEU A 134 4.07 8.58 5.05
N GLY A 135 3.55 9.80 5.15
CA GLY A 135 4.35 11.02 5.04
C GLY A 135 4.98 11.20 3.67
N LEU A 136 4.23 10.95 2.58
CA LEU A 136 4.73 11.10 1.22
C LEU A 136 4.49 12.52 0.69
N ASP A 137 5.49 13.10 0.04
CA ASP A 137 5.42 14.41 -0.60
C ASP A 137 4.50 14.40 -1.84
N GLY A 138 4.03 15.60 -2.26
CA GLY A 138 3.35 15.82 -3.54
C GLY A 138 1.83 15.97 -3.46
N LYS A 139 1.25 15.91 -2.25
CA LYS A 139 -0.20 15.92 -2.02
C LYS A 139 -0.87 17.14 -2.63
N ASP A 140 -0.35 18.33 -2.38
CA ASP A 140 -0.98 19.58 -2.80
C ASP A 140 -0.97 19.72 -4.33
N ALA A 141 0.17 19.40 -4.96
CA ALA A 141 0.32 19.47 -6.41
C ALA A 141 -0.61 18.48 -7.13
N VAL A 142 -0.68 17.24 -6.65
CA VAL A 142 -1.57 16.21 -7.22
C VAL A 142 -3.03 16.57 -6.99
N SER A 143 -3.39 17.03 -5.79
CA SER A 143 -4.77 17.43 -5.46
C SER A 143 -5.25 18.57 -6.35
N ALA A 144 -4.41 19.60 -6.53
CA ALA A 144 -4.70 20.74 -7.41
C ALA A 144 -4.90 20.27 -8.86
N ALA A 145 -3.98 19.43 -9.38
CA ALA A 145 -4.06 18.92 -10.74
C ALA A 145 -5.30 18.05 -11.00
N ILE A 146 -5.70 17.21 -10.04
CA ILE A 146 -6.96 16.46 -10.12
C ILE A 146 -8.15 17.41 -10.13
N GLN A 147 -8.19 18.38 -9.21
CA GLN A 147 -9.31 19.30 -9.05
C GLN A 147 -9.54 20.13 -10.32
N THR A 148 -8.47 20.65 -10.91
CA THR A 148 -8.49 21.44 -12.16
C THR A 148 -8.40 20.58 -13.41
N GLU A 149 -8.29 19.26 -13.27
CA GLU A 149 -8.13 18.29 -14.37
C GLU A 149 -6.99 18.66 -15.34
N SER A 150 -5.95 19.27 -14.79
CA SER A 150 -4.83 19.79 -15.56
C SER A 150 -3.74 18.73 -15.67
N ALA A 151 -3.27 18.50 -16.90
CA ALA A 151 -2.12 17.63 -17.11
C ALA A 151 -0.87 18.31 -16.51
N THR A 152 -0.08 17.55 -15.76
CA THR A 152 1.14 18.04 -15.14
C THR A 152 2.13 16.91 -14.90
N THR A 153 3.39 17.27 -14.71
CA THR A 153 4.47 16.37 -14.28
C THR A 153 5.31 17.07 -13.24
N GLY A 154 5.95 16.31 -12.36
CA GLY A 154 6.95 16.88 -11.48
C GLY A 154 7.78 15.82 -10.76
N HIS A 155 8.75 16.32 -10.00
CA HIS A 155 9.69 15.51 -9.25
C HIS A 155 9.42 15.65 -7.75
N LEU A 156 9.53 14.53 -7.03
CA LEU A 156 9.38 14.40 -5.59
C LEU A 156 10.64 13.72 -5.04
N THR A 157 10.81 13.78 -3.72
CA THR A 157 11.90 13.05 -3.07
C THR A 157 11.68 11.54 -3.22
N GLY A 158 12.37 10.92 -4.19
CA GLY A 158 12.32 9.48 -4.45
C GLY A 158 11.19 9.01 -5.39
N ALA A 159 10.51 9.93 -6.09
CA ALA A 159 9.52 9.62 -7.12
C ALA A 159 9.40 10.74 -8.15
N ASP A 160 8.93 10.38 -9.34
CA ASP A 160 8.33 11.32 -10.27
C ASP A 160 6.82 11.13 -10.24
N TYR A 161 6.06 12.18 -10.57
CA TYR A 161 4.63 12.08 -10.75
C TYR A 161 4.18 12.68 -12.08
N ARG A 162 3.07 12.15 -12.60
CA ARG A 162 2.38 12.66 -13.78
C ARG A 162 0.88 12.57 -13.57
N VAL A 163 0.18 13.64 -13.88
CA VAL A 163 -1.28 13.67 -14.00
C VAL A 163 -1.64 13.84 -15.48
N THR A 164 -2.48 12.97 -16.02
CA THR A 164 -3.02 13.09 -17.38
C THR A 164 -4.53 13.10 -17.38
N ARG A 165 -5.09 13.58 -18.49
CA ARG A 165 -6.51 13.54 -18.80
C ARG A 165 -6.68 12.91 -20.17
N ASP A 166 -7.25 11.71 -20.17
CA ASP A 166 -7.50 10.95 -21.38
C ASP A 166 -8.99 10.98 -21.73
N LYS A 167 -9.32 10.93 -23.02
CA LYS A 167 -10.70 10.76 -23.48
C LYS A 167 -11.05 9.27 -23.40
N ILE A 168 -12.23 8.96 -22.86
CA ILE A 168 -12.80 7.61 -22.86
C ILE A 168 -14.21 7.65 -23.47
N ASP A 169 -14.78 6.50 -23.76
CA ASP A 169 -16.18 6.44 -24.20
C ASP A 169 -17.10 6.97 -23.11
N GLY A 170 -18.06 7.82 -23.48
CA GLY A 170 -18.98 8.47 -22.55
C GLY A 170 -18.36 9.47 -21.56
N GLY A 171 -17.06 9.79 -21.64
CA GLY A 171 -16.46 10.67 -20.63
C GLY A 171 -14.96 10.93 -20.76
N ARG A 172 -14.31 11.06 -19.60
CA ARG A 172 -12.87 11.29 -19.49
C ARG A 172 -12.28 10.51 -18.34
N ARG A 173 -10.99 10.18 -18.45
CA ARG A 173 -10.22 9.51 -17.41
C ARG A 173 -9.14 10.44 -16.90
N LEU A 174 -9.10 10.66 -15.59
CA LEU A 174 -7.94 11.27 -14.94
C LEU A 174 -7.00 10.14 -14.52
N VAL A 175 -5.71 10.28 -14.77
CA VAL A 175 -4.70 9.30 -14.34
C VAL A 175 -3.62 10.01 -13.55
N VAL A 176 -3.36 9.54 -12.33
CA VAL A 176 -2.24 9.97 -11.50
C VAL A 176 -1.26 8.82 -11.42
N THR A 177 -0.08 9.04 -11.96
CA THR A 177 1.00 8.04 -11.98
C THR A 177 2.14 8.54 -11.11
N PHE A 178 2.62 7.70 -10.21
CA PHE A 178 3.90 7.89 -9.54
C PHE A 178 4.87 6.83 -10.06
N THR A 179 6.08 7.22 -10.39
CA THR A 179 7.13 6.31 -10.88
C THR A 179 8.37 6.41 -10.04
N ARG A 180 9.07 5.28 -9.88
CA ARG A 180 10.43 5.30 -9.36
C ARG A 180 11.31 6.09 -10.34
N PRO A 181 12.13 7.05 -9.87
CA PRO A 181 13.05 7.77 -10.75
C PRO A 181 14.03 6.77 -11.37
N GLU A 182 14.35 6.94 -12.65
CA GLU A 182 15.43 6.17 -13.25
C GLU A 182 16.72 6.47 -12.47
N ALA A 183 17.51 5.44 -12.17
CA ALA A 183 18.82 5.66 -11.59
C ALA A 183 19.60 6.53 -12.59
N MET A 184 19.91 7.78 -12.21
CA MET A 184 20.86 8.59 -12.97
C MET A 184 22.17 7.80 -13.01
N SER A 185 22.40 7.12 -14.12
CA SER A 185 23.67 6.47 -14.39
C SER A 185 24.71 7.60 -14.37
N GLY A 186 25.69 7.48 -13.48
CA GLY A 186 26.54 8.58 -13.06
C GLY A 186 26.99 9.48 -14.20
N SER A 187 26.78 10.79 -14.03
CA SER A 187 27.49 11.80 -14.80
C SER A 187 28.98 11.58 -14.55
N THR A 188 29.61 10.80 -15.43
CA THR A 188 31.05 10.69 -15.52
C THR A 188 31.49 11.88 -16.36
N GLU A 189 31.38 13.09 -15.80
CA GLU A 189 32.17 14.19 -16.34
C GLU A 189 33.65 13.81 -16.15
N PRO A 190 34.46 13.74 -17.22
CA PRO A 190 35.89 13.61 -17.05
C PRO A 190 36.36 14.85 -16.30
N ARG A 191 36.90 14.66 -15.11
CA ARG A 191 37.65 15.69 -14.41
C ARG A 191 38.78 16.13 -15.35
N LYS A 192 38.62 17.28 -16.01
CA LYS A 192 39.68 17.92 -16.79
C LYS A 192 40.86 18.13 -15.83
N GLN A 193 41.93 17.36 -16.04
CA GLN A 193 43.26 17.72 -15.56
C GLN A 193 43.87 18.72 -16.53
#